data_AF-A0A1S3H2L3-F1
#
_entry.id   AF-A0A1S3H2L3-F1
#
_cell.length_a   1.000
_cell.length_b   1.000
_cell.length_c   1.000
_cell.angle_alpha   90.00
_cell.angle_beta   90.00
_cell.angle_gamma   90.00
#
_symmetry.space_group_name_H-M   'P 1'
#
loop_
_entity.id
_entity.type
_entity.pdbx_description
1 polymer ?
#
loop_
_entity_poly.entity_id
_entity_poly.type
_entity_poly.pdbx_seq_one_letter_code
_entity_poly.pdbx_strand_id
1 'polypeptide(L)'
;SAMMEPSWQEVVQARKEERRELVLHGPDISSRIEDNGLDKSLYDLINLNFLEISKTCLTKVDDEIGKMINLTSLVLHSNNINHVSSEIKQLKKLKFLDLSRNSLERLPEEIGDLRELHTINVSGNQLTDFPLISELHNLHVLDISHNRLESLPEDLCSPELSLLNQLNAAGNQITSMPSEIEVLVSLKLLDLSDNAMLEIPPELSNCLKLKEANLKGNRLKDRRLAKMIEQCPTKSVLDYLGNVLAQQRAKSGKKDKGKTKKDKKKTAKAGDNDDEMEILMKNMMKVLHFQEEKGITVKVTSAVLEIRPYIVCCMVRQLDFHKSLNMFKRFINLQTKLHDSMCNKRQAATIATHDVALVKGPLLYDAKDPTEIKLLPLMRKAEVTARQLVDKLCQEAEEYRKEKKRNQTSGIHKYLDLLKGKATFPFLADNEGRVISFPPITNCDVTKISKDTTDVLIEVTSSTSLDTCKKVMDALLQEILEIGVGRDDTTEGGATGGSEDGTAAVTGQRLIVEQVRIVDPDGNLKVVYPSRTDLPSAAYRVIREVE
;
A
#
# COMPACT_ATOMS: atom_id res chain seq x y z
N SER A 1 -47.59 -41.12 1.28
CA SER A 1 -46.71 -41.54 2.39
C SER A 1 -45.33 -41.75 1.78
N ALA A 2 -44.51 -40.70 1.72
CA ALA A 2 -43.14 -40.83 1.23
C ALA A 2 -42.33 -41.52 2.33
N MET A 3 -41.88 -42.74 2.08
CA MET A 3 -40.98 -43.45 2.99
C MET A 3 -39.74 -42.58 3.16
N MET A 4 -39.48 -42.09 4.38
CA MET A 4 -38.18 -41.51 4.72
C MET A 4 -37.15 -42.62 4.50
N GLU A 5 -36.26 -42.42 3.53
CA GLU A 5 -35.11 -43.29 3.36
C GLU A 5 -34.27 -43.28 4.64
N PRO A 6 -33.70 -44.42 5.04
CA PRO A 6 -32.93 -44.51 6.27
C PRO A 6 -31.68 -43.63 6.16
N SER A 7 -31.59 -42.63 7.04
CA SER A 7 -30.38 -41.81 7.22
C SER A 7 -29.14 -42.68 7.37
N TRP A 8 -28.02 -42.20 6.83
CA TRP A 8 -26.75 -42.89 6.87
C TRP A 8 -26.32 -43.13 8.32
N GLN A 9 -25.84 -44.34 8.62
CA GLN A 9 -25.52 -44.75 9.99
C GLN A 9 -24.47 -43.83 10.62
N GLU A 10 -23.53 -43.34 9.81
CA GLU A 10 -22.47 -42.42 10.19
C GLU A 10 -23.05 -41.07 10.66
N VAL A 11 -24.07 -40.56 9.96
CA VAL A 11 -24.78 -39.31 10.28
C VAL A 11 -25.63 -39.48 11.54
N VAL A 12 -26.36 -40.59 11.65
CA VAL A 12 -27.16 -40.93 12.84
C VAL A 12 -26.28 -41.05 14.08
N GLN A 13 -25.12 -41.72 13.96
CA GLN A 13 -24.18 -41.85 15.06
C GLN A 13 -23.58 -40.50 15.45
N ALA A 14 -23.17 -39.68 14.48
CA ALA A 14 -22.67 -38.34 14.74
C ALA A 14 -23.69 -37.46 15.47
N ARG A 15 -24.97 -37.57 15.11
CA ARG A 15 -26.08 -36.91 15.81
C ARG A 15 -26.22 -37.40 17.26
N LYS A 16 -26.25 -38.72 17.46
CA LYS A 16 -26.47 -39.35 18.76
C LYS A 16 -25.34 -39.03 19.75
N GLU A 17 -24.11 -38.97 19.28
CA GLU A 17 -22.92 -38.71 20.10
C GLU A 17 -22.52 -37.23 20.13
N GLU A 18 -23.29 -36.34 19.51
CA GLU A 18 -22.99 -34.91 19.41
C GLU A 18 -21.57 -34.63 18.88
N ARG A 19 -21.13 -35.41 17.88
CA ARG A 19 -19.80 -35.27 17.30
C ARG A 19 -19.61 -33.88 16.69
N ARG A 20 -18.36 -33.41 16.74
CA ARG A 20 -17.93 -32.15 16.11
C ARG A 20 -17.20 -32.35 14.79
N GLU A 21 -16.97 -33.59 14.40
CA GLU A 21 -16.23 -33.96 13.20
C GLU A 21 -16.94 -35.11 12.50
N LEU A 22 -17.03 -35.02 11.17
CA LEU A 22 -17.56 -36.09 10.33
C LEU A 22 -16.75 -36.17 9.04
N VAL A 23 -16.35 -37.41 8.71
CA VAL A 23 -15.56 -37.72 7.52
C VAL A 23 -16.31 -38.77 6.72
N LEU A 24 -16.59 -38.47 5.47
CA LEU A 24 -17.30 -39.33 4.53
C LEU A 24 -16.43 -39.47 3.28
N HIS A 25 -15.83 -40.65 3.06
CA HIS A 25 -14.93 -40.83 1.93
C HIS A 25 -15.01 -42.23 1.35
N GLY A 26 -14.57 -42.35 0.09
CA GLY A 26 -14.36 -43.63 -0.57
C GLY A 26 -15.56 -44.14 -1.38
N PRO A 27 -15.41 -45.34 -1.99
CA PRO A 27 -16.32 -45.83 -3.03
C PRO A 27 -17.72 -46.14 -2.49
N ASP A 28 -17.84 -46.60 -1.25
CA ASP A 28 -19.15 -46.94 -0.66
C ASP A 28 -20.02 -45.68 -0.47
N ILE A 29 -19.42 -44.60 0.04
CA ILE A 29 -20.09 -43.30 0.15
C ILE A 29 -20.41 -42.76 -1.25
N SER A 30 -19.48 -42.88 -2.20
CA SER A 30 -19.72 -42.47 -3.58
C SER A 30 -20.92 -43.19 -4.19
N SER A 31 -21.02 -44.51 -4.04
CA SER A 31 -22.16 -45.30 -4.54
C SER A 31 -23.47 -44.83 -3.92
N ARG A 32 -23.51 -44.54 -2.61
CA ARG A 32 -24.72 -44.01 -1.95
C ARG A 32 -25.13 -42.64 -2.49
N ILE A 33 -24.15 -41.76 -2.77
CA ILE A 33 -24.40 -40.44 -3.38
C ILE A 33 -24.92 -40.59 -4.81
N GLU A 34 -24.39 -41.55 -5.58
CA GLU A 34 -24.83 -41.83 -6.94
C GLU A 34 -26.27 -42.35 -6.98
N ASP A 35 -26.63 -43.25 -6.06
CA ASP A 35 -27.95 -43.86 -6.02
C ASP A 35 -29.05 -42.90 -5.52
N ASN A 36 -28.79 -42.16 -4.43
CA ASN A 36 -29.84 -41.43 -3.69
C ASN A 36 -29.50 -39.96 -3.40
N GLY A 37 -28.33 -39.48 -3.84
CA GLY A 37 -27.82 -38.16 -3.48
C GLY A 37 -27.25 -38.11 -2.05
N LEU A 38 -26.84 -36.91 -1.62
CA LEU A 38 -26.30 -36.70 -0.29
C LEU A 38 -27.43 -36.75 0.76
N ASP A 39 -27.21 -37.45 1.87
CA ASP A 39 -28.17 -37.55 2.97
C ASP A 39 -28.46 -36.16 3.58
N LYS A 40 -29.68 -35.66 3.38
CA LYS A 40 -30.11 -34.33 3.85
C LYS A 40 -30.03 -34.17 5.36
N SER A 41 -30.12 -35.26 6.12
CA SER A 41 -30.00 -35.21 7.58
C SER A 41 -28.59 -34.83 8.05
N LEU A 42 -27.60 -34.87 7.16
CA LEU A 42 -26.26 -34.33 7.38
C LEU A 42 -26.30 -32.84 7.76
N TYR A 43 -27.13 -32.05 7.07
CA TYR A 43 -27.20 -30.60 7.26
C TYR A 43 -27.83 -30.20 8.61
N ASP A 44 -28.52 -31.13 9.27
CA ASP A 44 -29.08 -30.93 10.60
C ASP A 44 -28.03 -31.09 11.72
N LEU A 45 -26.81 -31.52 11.40
CA LEU A 45 -25.70 -31.66 12.35
C LEU A 45 -25.04 -30.30 12.67
N ILE A 46 -25.81 -29.39 13.27
CA ILE A 46 -25.40 -28.01 13.56
C ILE A 46 -24.19 -27.88 14.51
N ASN A 47 -23.79 -28.96 15.20
CA ASN A 47 -22.66 -28.97 16.13
C ASN A 47 -21.32 -29.31 15.47
N LEU A 48 -21.32 -29.66 14.17
CA LEU A 48 -20.10 -29.96 13.44
C LEU A 48 -19.23 -28.71 13.27
N ASN A 49 -17.94 -28.89 13.56
CA ASN A 49 -16.87 -27.95 13.27
C ASN A 49 -16.08 -28.39 12.03
N PHE A 50 -15.96 -29.69 11.78
CA PHE A 50 -15.23 -30.27 10.66
C PHE A 50 -16.15 -31.20 9.85
N LEU A 51 -16.25 -30.93 8.55
CA LEU A 51 -16.90 -31.81 7.59
C LEU A 51 -15.94 -32.10 6.44
N GLU A 52 -15.66 -33.38 6.22
CA GLU A 52 -14.95 -33.85 5.03
C GLU A 52 -15.85 -34.79 4.22
N ILE A 53 -15.99 -34.49 2.93
CA ILE A 53 -16.58 -35.38 1.92
C ILE A 53 -15.60 -35.46 0.76
N SER A 54 -14.80 -36.53 0.68
CA SER A 54 -13.70 -36.60 -0.28
C SER A 54 -13.66 -37.92 -1.06
N LYS A 55 -13.15 -37.87 -2.30
CA LYS A 55 -13.06 -39.04 -3.20
C LYS A 55 -14.43 -39.69 -3.47
N THR A 56 -15.44 -38.87 -3.76
CA THR A 56 -16.81 -39.32 -4.09
C THR A 56 -17.29 -38.69 -5.40
N CYS A 57 -18.52 -38.99 -5.83
CA CYS A 57 -19.14 -38.41 -7.02
C CYS A 57 -20.00 -37.16 -6.75
N LEU A 58 -19.84 -36.49 -5.60
CA LEU A 58 -20.61 -35.30 -5.25
C LEU A 58 -20.49 -34.21 -6.34
N THR A 59 -21.63 -33.71 -6.84
CA THR A 59 -21.68 -32.79 -8.00
C THR A 59 -21.95 -31.34 -7.65
N LYS A 60 -22.46 -31.04 -6.46
CA LYS A 60 -22.78 -29.68 -6.02
C LYS A 60 -22.72 -29.54 -4.50
N VAL A 61 -22.54 -28.31 -4.03
CA VAL A 61 -22.78 -27.92 -2.63
C VAL A 61 -24.13 -27.21 -2.58
N ASP A 62 -25.15 -27.87 -2.02
CA ASP A 62 -26.51 -27.36 -1.92
C ASP A 62 -26.68 -26.25 -0.87
N ASP A 63 -27.75 -25.45 -1.01
CA ASP A 63 -28.11 -24.33 -0.13
C ASP A 63 -28.22 -24.72 1.36
N GLU A 64 -28.55 -25.99 1.63
CA GLU A 64 -28.66 -26.50 3.00
C GLU A 64 -27.34 -26.47 3.77
N ILE A 65 -26.19 -26.33 3.08
CA ILE A 65 -24.89 -26.10 3.73
C ILE A 65 -24.93 -24.90 4.68
N GLY A 66 -25.74 -23.88 4.39
CA GLY A 66 -25.90 -22.69 5.20
C GLY A 66 -26.45 -22.95 6.61
N LYS A 67 -27.07 -24.12 6.85
CA LYS A 67 -27.53 -24.54 8.19
C LYS A 67 -26.38 -24.87 9.13
N MET A 68 -25.21 -25.25 8.59
CA MET A 68 -24.08 -25.75 9.36
C MET A 68 -23.19 -24.61 9.92
N ILE A 69 -23.82 -23.63 10.57
CA ILE A 69 -23.23 -22.34 11.00
C ILE A 69 -22.01 -22.43 11.92
N ASN A 70 -21.73 -23.60 12.50
CA ASN A 70 -20.58 -23.83 13.38
C ASN A 70 -19.36 -24.41 12.67
N LEU A 71 -19.45 -24.73 11.37
CA LEU A 71 -18.33 -25.25 10.61
C LEU A 71 -17.15 -24.26 10.62
N THR A 72 -15.99 -24.79 10.97
CA THR A 72 -14.70 -24.11 10.91
C THR A 72 -13.83 -24.66 9.79
N SER A 73 -14.06 -25.90 9.34
CA SER A 73 -13.34 -26.55 8.26
C SER A 73 -14.29 -27.34 7.36
N LEU A 74 -14.28 -27.02 6.07
CA LEU A 74 -15.06 -27.71 5.04
C LEU A 74 -14.10 -28.26 3.97
N VAL A 75 -14.05 -29.58 3.84
CA VAL A 75 -13.13 -30.29 2.97
C VAL A 75 -13.92 -31.12 1.96
N LEU A 76 -13.96 -30.69 0.71
CA LEU A 76 -14.72 -31.33 -0.37
C LEU A 76 -13.83 -31.66 -1.57
N HIS A 77 -12.58 -32.05 -1.33
CA HIS A 77 -11.62 -32.30 -2.39
C HIS A 77 -11.89 -33.61 -3.16
N SER A 78 -11.44 -33.67 -4.41
CA SER A 78 -11.53 -34.89 -5.25
C SER A 78 -12.96 -35.41 -5.41
N ASN A 79 -13.88 -34.52 -5.75
CA ASN A 79 -15.25 -34.87 -6.16
C ASN A 79 -15.52 -34.37 -7.59
N ASN A 80 -16.80 -34.33 -8.00
CA ASN A 80 -17.23 -33.83 -9.30
C ASN A 80 -18.00 -32.49 -9.16
N ILE A 81 -17.67 -31.68 -8.15
CA ILE A 81 -18.41 -30.46 -7.83
C ILE A 81 -18.24 -29.46 -8.97
N ASN A 82 -19.35 -29.02 -9.56
CA ASN A 82 -19.37 -27.98 -10.59
C ASN A 82 -20.07 -26.70 -10.14
N HIS A 83 -20.75 -26.72 -8.98
CA HIS A 83 -21.46 -25.59 -8.43
C HIS A 83 -21.38 -25.55 -6.91
N VAL A 84 -21.14 -24.36 -6.35
CA VAL A 84 -21.19 -24.06 -4.92
C VAL A 84 -22.27 -23.01 -4.67
N SER A 85 -23.21 -23.31 -3.79
CA SER A 85 -24.28 -22.38 -3.41
C SER A 85 -23.75 -21.10 -2.75
N SER A 86 -24.43 -19.98 -3.00
CA SER A 86 -24.20 -18.69 -2.33
C SER A 86 -24.50 -18.72 -0.83
N GLU A 87 -25.26 -19.71 -0.33
CA GLU A 87 -25.50 -19.89 1.11
C GLU A 87 -24.24 -20.29 1.89
N ILE A 88 -23.12 -20.56 1.21
CA ILE A 88 -21.82 -20.70 1.87
C ILE A 88 -21.47 -19.48 2.73
N LYS A 89 -21.97 -18.27 2.40
CA LYS A 89 -21.77 -17.05 3.22
C LYS A 89 -22.25 -17.19 4.65
N GLN A 90 -23.17 -18.11 4.96
CA GLN A 90 -23.70 -18.30 6.31
C GLN A 90 -22.67 -18.95 7.24
N LEU A 91 -21.63 -19.58 6.69
CA LEU A 91 -20.56 -20.24 7.44
C LEU A 91 -19.55 -19.22 8.01
N LYS A 92 -20.02 -18.26 8.80
CA LYS A 92 -19.22 -17.13 9.31
C LYS A 92 -18.02 -17.52 10.19
N LYS A 93 -17.96 -18.78 10.65
CA LYS A 93 -16.84 -19.33 11.44
C LYS A 93 -15.83 -20.12 10.61
N LEU A 94 -16.04 -20.22 9.30
CA LEU A 94 -15.21 -21.03 8.42
C LEU A 94 -13.80 -20.45 8.33
N LYS A 95 -12.80 -21.28 8.62
CA LYS A 95 -11.37 -20.94 8.60
C LYS A 95 -10.61 -21.66 7.50
N PHE A 96 -11.08 -22.84 7.11
CA PHE A 96 -10.44 -23.68 6.11
C PHE A 96 -11.49 -24.15 5.09
N LEU A 97 -11.25 -23.85 3.81
CA LEU A 97 -12.08 -24.30 2.70
C LEU A 97 -11.20 -25.01 1.66
N ASP A 98 -11.47 -26.28 1.42
CA ASP A 98 -10.84 -27.07 0.37
C ASP A 98 -11.89 -27.60 -0.62
N LEU A 99 -11.82 -27.11 -1.84
CA LEU A 99 -12.62 -27.52 -2.99
C LEU A 99 -11.72 -28.04 -4.14
N SER A 100 -10.50 -28.46 -3.82
CA SER A 100 -9.52 -28.87 -4.83
C SER A 100 -9.91 -30.14 -5.58
N ARG A 101 -9.43 -30.29 -6.82
CA ARG A 101 -9.67 -31.45 -7.69
C ARG A 101 -11.17 -31.70 -7.89
N ASN A 102 -11.89 -30.66 -8.31
CA ASN A 102 -13.30 -30.70 -8.69
C ASN A 102 -13.46 -30.24 -10.15
N SER A 103 -14.67 -29.90 -10.58
CA SER A 103 -14.97 -29.40 -11.92
C SER A 103 -15.58 -27.99 -11.88
N LEU A 104 -15.13 -27.15 -10.95
CA LEU A 104 -15.65 -25.79 -10.80
C LEU A 104 -15.19 -24.88 -11.93
N GLU A 105 -16.13 -24.23 -12.62
CA GLU A 105 -15.85 -23.19 -13.62
C GLU A 105 -15.87 -21.78 -13.00
N ARG A 106 -16.66 -21.60 -11.93
CA ARG A 106 -16.76 -20.36 -11.16
C ARG A 106 -16.99 -20.66 -9.68
N LEU A 107 -16.72 -19.67 -8.86
CA LEU A 107 -17.06 -19.64 -7.44
C LEU A 107 -18.11 -18.55 -7.19
N PRO A 108 -18.99 -18.69 -6.17
CA PRO A 108 -19.88 -17.61 -5.77
C PRO A 108 -19.10 -16.44 -5.15
N GLU A 109 -19.51 -15.21 -5.44
CA GLU A 109 -18.91 -13.98 -4.89
C GLU A 109 -18.97 -13.96 -3.36
N GLU A 110 -19.98 -14.61 -2.79
CA GLU A 110 -20.21 -14.81 -1.36
C GLU A 110 -19.04 -15.47 -0.61
N ILE A 111 -18.09 -16.12 -1.28
CA ILE A 111 -16.86 -16.60 -0.62
C ILE A 111 -16.05 -15.43 -0.04
N GLY A 112 -16.10 -14.25 -0.67
CA GLY A 112 -15.46 -13.03 -0.17
C GLY A 112 -16.01 -12.56 1.19
N ASP A 113 -17.23 -12.95 1.56
CA ASP A 113 -17.87 -12.55 2.82
C ASP A 113 -17.39 -13.34 4.06
N LEU A 114 -16.53 -14.35 3.86
CA LEU A 114 -16.09 -15.28 4.89
C LEU A 114 -14.83 -14.78 5.60
N ARG A 115 -14.98 -13.68 6.36
CA ARG A 115 -13.89 -12.93 7.01
C ARG A 115 -12.96 -13.73 7.94
N GLU A 116 -13.39 -14.90 8.41
CA GLU A 116 -12.60 -15.81 9.25
C GLU A 116 -11.75 -16.81 8.44
N LEU A 117 -11.81 -16.80 7.11
CA LEU A 117 -11.02 -17.71 6.27
C LEU A 117 -9.52 -17.42 6.40
N HIS A 118 -8.77 -18.49 6.68
CA HIS A 118 -7.32 -18.50 6.74
C HIS A 118 -6.71 -19.22 5.54
N THR A 119 -7.41 -20.20 4.98
CA THR A 119 -6.92 -21.00 3.86
C THR A 119 -8.04 -21.32 2.90
N ILE A 120 -7.78 -21.01 1.63
CA ILE A 120 -8.62 -21.39 0.50
C ILE A 120 -7.77 -22.24 -0.44
N ASN A 121 -8.23 -23.47 -0.69
CA ASN A 121 -7.65 -24.35 -1.68
C ASN A 121 -8.71 -24.71 -2.72
N VAL A 122 -8.57 -24.20 -3.94
CA VAL A 122 -9.44 -24.52 -5.08
C VAL A 122 -8.62 -25.06 -6.25
N SER A 123 -7.44 -25.62 -5.95
CA SER A 123 -6.51 -26.10 -6.97
C SER A 123 -7.09 -27.24 -7.81
N GLY A 124 -6.68 -27.37 -9.07
CA GLY A 124 -7.13 -28.47 -9.93
C GLY A 124 -8.62 -28.40 -10.28
N ASN A 125 -9.10 -27.21 -10.62
CA ASN A 125 -10.46 -26.97 -11.10
C ASN A 125 -10.41 -26.40 -12.54
N GLN A 126 -11.49 -25.79 -13.02
CA GLN A 126 -11.61 -25.21 -14.35
C GLN A 126 -11.94 -23.71 -14.28
N LEU A 127 -11.55 -23.03 -13.18
CA LEU A 127 -11.90 -21.64 -12.91
C LEU A 127 -11.31 -20.71 -13.98
N THR A 128 -12.15 -19.87 -14.59
CA THR A 128 -11.72 -18.83 -15.54
C THR A 128 -11.57 -17.45 -14.88
N ASP A 129 -12.24 -17.25 -13.75
CA ASP A 129 -12.18 -16.04 -12.93
C ASP A 129 -12.25 -16.42 -11.44
N PHE A 130 -11.94 -15.46 -10.57
CA PHE A 130 -11.93 -15.64 -9.12
C PHE A 130 -12.63 -14.45 -8.42
N PRO A 131 -13.50 -14.71 -7.42
CA PRO A 131 -14.26 -13.65 -6.75
C PRO A 131 -13.36 -12.70 -5.97
N LEU A 132 -13.91 -11.54 -5.60
CA LEU A 132 -13.22 -10.57 -4.75
C LEU A 132 -12.86 -11.16 -3.39
N ILE A 133 -11.65 -10.87 -2.91
CA ILE A 133 -11.10 -11.41 -1.65
C ILE A 133 -10.58 -10.36 -0.66
N SER A 134 -10.71 -9.08 -0.96
CA SER A 134 -10.26 -7.97 -0.10
C SER A 134 -10.85 -7.99 1.31
N GLU A 135 -12.06 -8.52 1.48
CA GLU A 135 -12.71 -8.69 2.78
C GLU A 135 -12.15 -9.86 3.62
N LEU A 136 -11.31 -10.73 3.04
CA LEU A 136 -10.70 -11.88 3.73
C LEU A 136 -9.44 -11.47 4.52
N HIS A 137 -9.61 -10.58 5.49
CA HIS A 137 -8.50 -10.00 6.27
C HIS A 137 -7.61 -11.02 6.99
N ASN A 138 -8.15 -12.22 7.26
CA ASN A 138 -7.45 -13.32 7.93
C ASN A 138 -6.82 -14.34 6.96
N LEU A 139 -6.84 -14.10 5.64
CA LEU A 139 -6.33 -15.05 4.67
C LEU A 139 -4.80 -15.17 4.75
N HIS A 140 -4.31 -16.39 4.94
CA HIS A 140 -2.87 -16.70 5.03
C HIS A 140 -2.36 -17.45 3.80
N VAL A 141 -3.20 -18.33 3.24
CA VAL A 141 -2.86 -19.24 2.15
C VAL A 141 -3.97 -19.21 1.11
N LEU A 142 -3.59 -18.93 -0.14
CA LEU A 142 -4.47 -19.02 -1.30
C LEU A 142 -3.83 -19.95 -2.33
N ASP A 143 -4.49 -21.07 -2.61
CA ASP A 143 -4.11 -21.99 -3.68
C ASP A 143 -5.20 -22.04 -4.76
N ILE A 144 -4.88 -21.42 -5.89
CA ILE A 144 -5.67 -21.35 -7.11
C ILE A 144 -4.96 -22.06 -8.29
N SER A 145 -3.97 -22.91 -7.99
CA SER A 145 -3.16 -23.59 -9.01
C SER A 145 -3.96 -24.56 -9.88
N HIS A 146 -3.46 -24.87 -11.07
CA HIS A 146 -4.07 -25.82 -12.01
C HIS A 146 -5.54 -25.48 -12.31
N ASN A 147 -5.79 -24.23 -12.70
CA ASN A 147 -7.07 -23.72 -13.16
C ASN A 147 -6.91 -23.14 -14.58
N ARG A 148 -7.87 -22.32 -15.04
CA ARG A 148 -7.87 -21.66 -16.36
C ARG A 148 -7.80 -20.14 -16.24
N LEU A 149 -7.34 -19.60 -15.12
CA LEU A 149 -7.32 -18.16 -14.85
C LEU A 149 -6.40 -17.41 -15.81
N GLU A 150 -6.88 -16.34 -16.43
CA GLU A 150 -6.10 -15.46 -17.31
C GLU A 150 -5.41 -14.30 -16.56
N SER A 151 -5.90 -14.00 -15.35
CA SER A 151 -5.37 -13.01 -14.42
C SER A 151 -5.44 -13.51 -12.99
N LEU A 152 -4.64 -12.90 -12.11
CA LEU A 152 -4.83 -13.02 -10.66
C LEU A 152 -6.12 -12.28 -10.23
N PRO A 153 -6.67 -12.56 -9.03
CA PRO A 153 -7.82 -11.81 -8.50
C PRO A 153 -7.52 -10.31 -8.51
N GLU A 154 -8.47 -9.49 -8.97
CA GLU A 154 -8.28 -8.04 -9.20
C GLU A 154 -7.80 -7.31 -7.93
N ASP A 155 -8.37 -7.70 -6.79
CA ASP A 155 -8.06 -7.13 -5.48
C ASP A 155 -7.00 -7.91 -4.70
N LEU A 156 -6.26 -8.83 -5.35
CA LEU A 156 -5.20 -9.59 -4.69
C LEU A 156 -4.14 -8.68 -4.04
N CYS A 157 -3.85 -7.52 -4.63
CA CYS A 157 -2.87 -6.56 -4.09
C CYS A 157 -3.49 -5.52 -3.14
N SER A 158 -4.67 -5.82 -2.60
CA SER A 158 -5.33 -5.05 -1.55
C SER A 158 -4.49 -5.04 -0.24
N PRO A 159 -4.39 -3.89 0.46
CA PRO A 159 -3.73 -3.81 1.75
C PRO A 159 -4.45 -4.57 2.87
N GLU A 160 -5.73 -4.90 2.68
CA GLU A 160 -6.53 -5.71 3.59
C GLU A 160 -6.00 -7.17 3.67
N LEU A 161 -5.38 -7.69 2.60
CA LEU A 161 -4.73 -9.01 2.54
C LEU A 161 -3.33 -9.04 3.18
N SER A 162 -3.13 -8.27 4.25
CA SER A 162 -1.83 -8.09 4.91
C SER A 162 -1.25 -9.34 5.57
N LEU A 163 -2.05 -10.39 5.77
CA LEU A 163 -1.65 -11.68 6.36
C LEU A 163 -1.32 -12.76 5.32
N LEU A 164 -1.64 -12.51 4.04
CA LEU A 164 -1.38 -13.45 2.96
C LEU A 164 0.12 -13.71 2.87
N ASN A 165 0.52 -14.96 3.09
CA ASN A 165 1.92 -15.36 3.12
C ASN A 165 2.28 -16.46 2.11
N GLN A 166 1.29 -17.16 1.57
CA GLN A 166 1.48 -18.12 0.48
C GLN A 166 0.44 -17.89 -0.60
N LEU A 167 0.91 -17.70 -1.82
CA LEU A 167 0.09 -17.65 -3.02
C LEU A 167 0.61 -18.70 -4.01
N ASN A 168 -0.23 -19.68 -4.32
CA ASN A 168 0.04 -20.67 -5.36
C ASN A 168 -0.98 -20.49 -6.49
N ALA A 169 -0.50 -20.10 -7.65
CA ALA A 169 -1.28 -19.92 -8.88
C ALA A 169 -0.59 -20.60 -10.08
N ALA A 170 0.23 -21.62 -9.81
CA ALA A 170 0.93 -22.39 -10.83
C ALA A 170 -0.04 -23.06 -11.82
N GLY A 171 0.38 -23.30 -13.07
CA GLY A 171 -0.40 -24.06 -14.04
C GLY A 171 -1.73 -23.39 -14.43
N ASN A 172 -1.73 -22.07 -14.60
CA ASN A 172 -2.86 -21.27 -15.08
C ASN A 172 -2.53 -20.64 -16.45
N GLN A 173 -3.35 -19.69 -16.91
CA GLN A 173 -3.15 -18.94 -18.15
C GLN A 173 -2.79 -17.47 -17.86
N ILE A 174 -2.22 -17.18 -16.68
CA ILE A 174 -1.98 -15.82 -16.20
C ILE A 174 -0.98 -15.12 -17.11
N THR A 175 -1.38 -13.98 -17.67
CA THR A 175 -0.57 -13.24 -18.66
C THR A 175 0.27 -12.12 -18.05
N SER A 176 -0.12 -11.63 -16.88
CA SER A 176 0.56 -10.53 -16.18
C SER A 176 0.42 -10.66 -14.66
N MET A 177 1.34 -10.02 -13.95
CA MET A 177 1.27 -9.80 -12.51
C MET A 177 1.21 -8.29 -12.26
N PRO A 178 0.37 -7.82 -11.31
CA PRO A 178 0.30 -6.40 -10.95
C PRO A 178 1.62 -5.89 -10.38
N SER A 179 1.96 -4.63 -10.68
CA SER A 179 3.12 -3.93 -10.08
C SER A 179 2.97 -3.75 -8.57
N GLU A 180 1.74 -3.77 -8.07
CA GLU A 180 1.37 -3.52 -6.68
C GLU A 180 1.62 -4.75 -5.78
N ILE A 181 2.20 -5.83 -6.30
CA ILE A 181 2.50 -7.07 -5.55
C ILE A 181 3.34 -6.82 -4.28
N GLU A 182 4.09 -5.71 -4.27
CA GLU A 182 4.86 -5.22 -3.13
C GLU A 182 4.02 -4.83 -1.90
N VAL A 183 2.70 -4.61 -2.06
CA VAL A 183 1.75 -4.36 -0.97
C VAL A 183 1.56 -5.59 -0.08
N LEU A 184 1.81 -6.79 -0.59
CA LEU A 184 1.72 -8.05 0.16
C LEU A 184 2.92 -8.23 1.12
N VAL A 185 2.95 -7.42 2.18
CA VAL A 185 4.06 -7.34 3.16
C VAL A 185 4.33 -8.63 3.95
N SER A 186 3.45 -9.61 3.87
CA SER A 186 3.58 -10.91 4.53
C SER A 186 3.92 -12.06 3.57
N LEU A 187 3.95 -11.81 2.25
CA LEU A 187 4.20 -12.83 1.24
C LEU A 187 5.58 -13.47 1.43
N LYS A 188 5.61 -14.80 1.55
CA LYS A 188 6.82 -15.61 1.76
C LYS A 188 7.04 -16.58 0.60
N LEU A 189 5.97 -17.21 0.12
CA LEU A 189 5.99 -18.17 -0.96
C LEU A 189 5.07 -17.68 -2.08
N LEU A 190 5.61 -17.59 -3.28
CA LEU A 190 4.89 -17.25 -4.49
C LEU A 190 5.19 -18.29 -5.55
N ASP A 191 4.15 -18.99 -6.03
CA ASP A 191 4.28 -19.87 -7.18
C ASP A 191 3.36 -19.41 -8.31
N LEU A 192 3.98 -19.03 -9.42
CA LEU A 192 3.34 -18.66 -10.68
C LEU A 192 3.99 -19.42 -11.84
N SER A 193 4.54 -20.59 -11.56
CA SER A 193 5.11 -21.44 -12.60
C SER A 193 4.06 -21.90 -13.61
N ASP A 194 4.51 -22.27 -14.80
CA ASP A 194 3.68 -22.80 -15.88
C ASP A 194 2.45 -21.92 -16.20
N ASN A 195 2.73 -20.62 -16.39
CA ASN A 195 1.75 -19.61 -16.79
C ASN A 195 2.15 -18.97 -18.14
N ALA A 196 1.42 -17.95 -18.57
CA ALA A 196 1.62 -17.26 -19.85
C ALA A 196 2.30 -15.89 -19.70
N MET A 197 2.98 -15.61 -18.57
CA MET A 197 3.54 -14.28 -18.32
C MET A 197 4.64 -13.92 -19.31
N LEU A 198 4.57 -12.69 -19.83
CA LEU A 198 5.57 -12.15 -20.76
C LEU A 198 6.66 -11.34 -20.04
N GLU A 199 6.33 -10.75 -18.91
CA GLU A 199 7.19 -9.86 -18.12
C GLU A 199 6.91 -10.10 -16.64
N ILE A 200 7.92 -9.85 -15.79
CA ILE A 200 7.79 -9.91 -14.33
C ILE A 200 7.98 -8.48 -13.82
N PRO A 201 7.05 -7.92 -13.02
CA PRO A 201 7.19 -6.59 -12.48
C PRO A 201 8.45 -6.51 -11.59
N PRO A 202 9.37 -5.57 -11.85
CA PRO A 202 10.56 -5.40 -11.03
C PRO A 202 10.25 -5.12 -9.54
N GLU A 203 9.06 -4.61 -9.25
CA GLU A 203 8.44 -4.38 -7.94
C GLU A 203 8.39 -5.65 -7.07
N LEU A 204 8.38 -6.85 -7.66
CA LEU A 204 8.48 -8.11 -6.92
C LEU A 204 9.73 -8.17 -6.02
N SER A 205 10.79 -7.45 -6.39
CA SER A 205 12.01 -7.32 -5.57
C SER A 205 11.81 -6.57 -4.26
N ASN A 206 10.73 -5.79 -4.11
CA ASN A 206 10.38 -5.04 -2.90
C ASN A 206 9.62 -5.89 -1.87
N CYS A 207 9.19 -7.11 -2.20
CA CYS A 207 8.53 -8.02 -1.26
C CYS A 207 9.53 -8.54 -0.21
N LEU A 208 9.71 -7.78 0.88
CA LEU A 208 10.80 -7.97 1.86
C LEU A 208 10.83 -9.34 2.57
N LYS A 209 9.68 -10.03 2.65
CA LYS A 209 9.57 -11.34 3.29
C LYS A 209 9.56 -12.51 2.30
N LEU A 210 9.62 -12.23 1.00
CA LEU A 210 9.57 -13.24 -0.05
C LEU A 210 10.83 -14.10 0.01
N LYS A 211 10.64 -15.38 0.32
CA LYS A 211 11.71 -16.37 0.45
C LYS A 211 11.86 -17.20 -0.82
N GLU A 212 10.74 -17.53 -1.42
CA GLU A 212 10.65 -18.39 -2.60
C GLU A 212 9.68 -17.80 -3.59
N ALA A 213 10.14 -17.66 -4.82
CA ALA A 213 9.35 -17.23 -5.96
C ALA A 213 9.65 -18.20 -7.11
N ASN A 214 8.69 -19.05 -7.44
CA ASN A 214 8.75 -19.96 -8.56
C ASN A 214 8.02 -19.32 -9.76
N LEU A 215 8.79 -19.00 -10.80
CA LEU A 215 8.32 -18.31 -12.02
C LEU A 215 8.63 -19.11 -13.29
N LYS A 216 9.02 -20.39 -13.14
CA LYS A 216 9.45 -21.26 -14.23
C LYS A 216 8.32 -21.54 -15.22
N GLY A 217 8.65 -21.95 -16.45
CA GLY A 217 7.61 -22.30 -17.43
C GLY A 217 6.78 -21.12 -17.97
N ASN A 218 7.19 -19.87 -17.72
CA ASN A 218 6.58 -18.67 -18.31
C ASN A 218 7.23 -18.26 -19.64
N ARG A 219 6.51 -17.48 -20.46
CA ARG A 219 6.93 -17.06 -21.81
C ARG A 219 7.63 -15.70 -21.82
N LEU A 220 8.60 -15.52 -20.92
CA LEU A 220 9.24 -14.23 -20.68
C LEU A 220 10.00 -13.69 -21.89
N LYS A 221 9.77 -12.42 -22.23
CA LYS A 221 10.48 -11.72 -23.31
C LYS A 221 11.97 -11.52 -23.00
N ASP A 222 12.30 -11.26 -21.73
CA ASP A 222 13.69 -11.15 -21.29
C ASP A 222 14.32 -12.54 -21.16
N ARG A 223 15.07 -12.94 -22.19
CA ARG A 223 15.76 -14.24 -22.24
C ARG A 223 16.80 -14.42 -21.14
N ARG A 224 17.38 -13.33 -20.61
CA ARG A 224 18.36 -13.42 -19.53
C ARG A 224 17.64 -13.72 -18.22
N LEU A 225 16.55 -12.98 -17.94
CA LEU A 225 15.70 -13.23 -16.78
C LEU A 225 15.12 -14.65 -16.82
N ALA A 226 14.64 -15.11 -17.98
CA ALA A 226 14.14 -16.47 -18.16
C ALA A 226 15.18 -17.54 -17.78
N LYS A 227 16.41 -17.44 -18.31
CA LYS A 227 17.49 -18.38 -17.94
C LYS A 227 17.82 -18.36 -16.46
N MET A 228 17.80 -17.18 -15.85
CA MET A 228 18.10 -17.02 -14.43
C MET A 228 16.99 -17.61 -13.55
N ILE A 229 15.72 -17.48 -13.93
CA ILE A 229 14.60 -18.13 -13.23
C ILE A 229 14.73 -19.66 -13.27
N GLU A 230 15.22 -20.23 -14.37
CA GLU A 230 15.41 -21.68 -14.48
C GLU A 230 16.58 -22.20 -13.63
N GLN A 231 17.66 -21.42 -13.51
CA GLN A 231 18.96 -21.91 -13.06
C GLN A 231 19.44 -21.33 -11.72
N CYS A 232 18.87 -20.22 -11.27
CA CYS A 232 19.35 -19.47 -10.11
C CYS A 232 18.32 -19.49 -8.97
N PRO A 233 18.78 -19.36 -7.71
CA PRO A 233 17.87 -19.24 -6.57
C PRO A 233 17.07 -17.94 -6.65
N THR A 234 15.88 -17.93 -6.03
CA THR A 234 14.97 -16.77 -5.97
C THR A 234 15.69 -15.46 -5.64
N LYS A 235 16.61 -15.46 -4.67
CA LYS A 235 17.36 -14.26 -4.29
C LYS A 235 18.07 -13.59 -5.47
N SER A 236 18.72 -14.37 -6.34
CA SER A 236 19.42 -13.83 -7.51
C SER A 236 18.45 -13.22 -8.51
N VAL A 237 17.26 -13.82 -8.66
CA VAL A 237 16.18 -13.28 -9.49
C VAL A 237 15.71 -11.94 -8.93
N LEU A 238 15.45 -11.86 -7.63
CA LEU A 238 15.03 -10.62 -6.96
C LEU A 238 16.10 -9.53 -7.04
N ASP A 239 17.39 -9.88 -6.86
CA ASP A 239 18.50 -8.93 -6.98
C ASP A 239 18.59 -8.34 -8.41
N TYR A 240 18.39 -9.16 -9.44
CA TYR A 240 18.33 -8.69 -10.82
C TYR A 240 17.14 -7.76 -11.06
N LEU A 241 15.94 -8.15 -10.61
CA LEU A 241 14.73 -7.34 -10.72
C LEU A 241 14.90 -5.99 -10.00
N GLY A 242 15.49 -5.98 -8.81
CA GLY A 242 15.81 -4.76 -8.07
C GLY A 242 16.79 -3.85 -8.83
N ASN A 243 17.77 -4.42 -9.52
CA ASN A 243 18.66 -3.65 -10.39
C ASN A 243 17.94 -3.08 -11.63
N VAL A 244 17.03 -3.84 -12.24
CA VAL A 244 16.18 -3.36 -13.35
C VAL A 244 15.31 -2.20 -12.88
N LEU A 245 14.66 -2.34 -11.71
CA LEU A 245 13.85 -1.30 -11.10
C LEU A 245 14.67 -0.02 -10.85
N ALA A 246 15.88 -0.17 -10.31
CA ALA A 246 16.80 0.95 -10.09
C ALA A 246 17.21 1.64 -11.41
N GLN A 247 17.47 0.87 -12.47
CA GLN A 247 17.79 1.40 -13.79
C GLN A 247 16.60 2.09 -14.46
N GLN A 248 15.39 1.57 -14.32
CA GLN A 248 14.17 2.20 -14.82
C GLN A 248 13.94 3.54 -14.13
N ARG A 249 14.07 3.58 -12.79
CA ARG A 249 14.04 4.82 -11.99
C ARG A 249 15.16 5.80 -12.35
N ALA A 250 16.34 5.32 -12.75
CA ALA A 250 17.44 6.18 -13.21
C ALA A 250 17.26 6.72 -14.64
N LYS A 251 16.58 5.97 -15.53
CA LYS A 251 16.30 6.37 -16.92
C LYS A 251 15.12 7.34 -17.05
N SER A 252 14.08 7.18 -16.23
CA SER A 252 13.00 8.19 -16.14
C SER A 252 13.56 9.55 -15.73
N GLY A 253 14.56 9.58 -14.82
CA GLY A 253 15.28 10.80 -14.44
C GLY A 253 16.22 11.40 -15.51
N LYS A 254 16.54 10.69 -16.61
CA LYS A 254 17.40 11.21 -17.70
C LYS A 254 16.64 11.71 -18.94
N LYS A 255 15.40 11.26 -19.17
CA LYS A 255 14.61 11.69 -20.35
C LYS A 255 14.19 13.16 -20.31
N ASP A 256 14.24 13.80 -19.15
CA ASP A 256 13.82 15.21 -18.98
C ASP A 256 14.92 16.24 -19.30
N LYS A 257 16.14 15.80 -19.65
CA LYS A 257 17.27 16.70 -19.98
C LYS A 257 17.60 16.82 -21.47
N GLY A 258 16.80 16.23 -22.36
CA GLY A 258 17.20 16.10 -23.76
C GLY A 258 16.06 16.14 -24.77
N LYS A 259 15.24 17.20 -24.78
CA LYS A 259 14.42 17.57 -25.95
C LYS A 259 14.00 19.04 -25.88
N THR A 260 14.96 19.94 -26.09
CA THR A 260 14.69 21.28 -26.60
C THR A 260 15.46 21.50 -27.90
N LYS A 261 14.70 21.94 -28.91
CA LYS A 261 15.08 22.45 -30.25
C LYS A 261 15.29 21.44 -31.41
N LYS A 262 14.35 21.57 -32.36
CA LYS A 262 14.14 20.96 -33.70
C LYS A 262 13.17 19.78 -33.64
N ASP A 263 11.94 19.84 -34.14
CA ASP A 263 11.40 20.57 -35.28
C ASP A 263 9.99 21.12 -35.01
N LYS A 264 9.74 22.33 -35.54
CA LYS A 264 8.43 22.97 -35.57
C LYS A 264 8.12 23.31 -37.03
N LYS A 265 7.55 22.37 -37.80
CA LYS A 265 6.60 22.66 -38.91
C LYS A 265 6.14 21.40 -39.64
N LYS A 266 4.81 21.34 -39.84
CA LYS A 266 4.03 20.59 -40.85
C LYS A 266 3.94 19.08 -40.55
N THR A 267 2.78 18.44 -40.48
CA THR A 267 1.51 18.65 -41.20
C THR A 267 0.38 17.96 -40.44
N ALA A 268 -0.78 18.60 -40.39
CA ALA A 268 -2.05 17.96 -40.03
C ALA A 268 -2.52 17.04 -41.16
N LYS A 269 -3.00 15.85 -40.81
CA LYS A 269 -4.15 15.20 -41.46
C LYS A 269 -4.70 14.08 -40.57
N ALA A 270 -6.02 14.09 -40.46
CA ALA A 270 -6.88 13.27 -39.61
C ALA A 270 -6.92 11.79 -40.01
N GLY A 271 -7.29 10.95 -39.04
CA GLY A 271 -7.72 9.58 -39.22
C GLY A 271 -7.69 8.83 -37.89
N ASP A 272 -8.88 8.58 -37.33
CA ASP A 272 -9.29 7.59 -36.31
C ASP A 272 -8.25 7.07 -35.30
N ASN A 273 -8.55 7.31 -34.01
CA ASN A 273 -8.43 6.35 -32.91
C ASN A 273 -9.06 7.00 -31.66
N ASP A 274 -10.39 6.87 -31.54
CA ASP A 274 -11.16 7.37 -30.38
C ASP A 274 -11.22 6.37 -29.20
N ASP A 275 -10.50 5.24 -29.23
CA ASP A 275 -10.58 4.20 -28.17
C ASP A 275 -9.37 4.14 -27.20
N GLU A 276 -8.58 5.21 -27.07
CA GLU A 276 -7.53 5.32 -26.02
C GLU A 276 -7.68 6.55 -25.10
N MET A 277 -8.78 7.29 -25.19
CA MET A 277 -8.89 8.60 -24.52
C MET A 277 -10.17 8.83 -23.70
N GLU A 278 -10.66 7.88 -22.90
CA GLU A 278 -11.72 8.20 -21.92
C GLU A 278 -11.80 7.32 -20.64
N ILE A 279 -10.68 6.79 -20.13
CA ILE A 279 -10.61 6.22 -18.75
C ILE A 279 -9.34 6.72 -18.03
N LEU A 280 -9.21 8.04 -17.89
CA LEU A 280 -8.25 8.67 -16.98
C LEU A 280 -8.98 9.72 -16.15
N MET A 281 -9.65 9.24 -15.09
CA MET A 281 -10.05 10.03 -13.94
C MET A 281 -8.79 10.68 -13.33
N LYS A 282 -8.40 11.88 -13.79
CA LYS A 282 -7.16 12.51 -13.31
C LYS A 282 -7.36 13.04 -11.90
N ASN A 283 -6.61 12.48 -10.94
CA ASN A 283 -6.38 13.09 -9.63
C ASN A 283 -6.03 14.58 -9.78
N MET A 284 -6.41 15.41 -8.82
CA MET A 284 -6.31 16.86 -8.94
C MET A 284 -5.63 17.50 -7.73
N MET A 285 -4.65 18.37 -7.98
CA MET A 285 -4.10 19.27 -6.96
C MET A 285 -4.60 20.69 -7.19
N LYS A 286 -5.28 21.26 -6.19
CA LYS A 286 -5.65 22.68 -6.14
C LYS A 286 -4.57 23.44 -5.38
N VAL A 287 -3.89 24.37 -6.03
CA VAL A 287 -2.90 25.24 -5.41
C VAL A 287 -3.54 26.59 -5.05
N LEU A 288 -3.57 26.91 -3.77
CA LEU A 288 -4.01 28.20 -3.24
C LEU A 288 -2.83 29.17 -3.20
N HIS A 289 -3.07 30.42 -3.61
CA HIS A 289 -2.06 31.47 -3.53
C HIS A 289 -1.80 31.87 -2.05
N PHE A 290 -0.61 32.39 -1.77
CA PHE A 290 -0.27 32.89 -0.44
C PHE A 290 -1.23 34.02 0.01
N GLN A 291 -1.76 33.92 1.23
CA GLN A 291 -2.63 34.93 1.81
C GLN A 291 -1.85 35.81 2.81
N GLU A 292 -1.94 37.14 2.71
CA GLU A 292 -1.16 38.04 3.59
C GLU A 292 -1.55 37.94 5.06
N GLU A 293 -2.83 37.74 5.38
CA GLU A 293 -3.33 37.73 6.76
C GLU A 293 -3.17 36.38 7.48
N LYS A 294 -3.22 35.27 6.73
CA LYS A 294 -3.27 33.90 7.29
C LYS A 294 -2.14 32.99 6.82
N GLY A 295 -1.38 33.43 5.82
CA GLY A 295 -0.28 32.67 5.23
C GLY A 295 0.93 32.62 6.16
N ILE A 296 1.67 31.51 6.09
CA ILE A 296 2.94 31.37 6.80
C ILE A 296 4.06 31.94 5.95
N THR A 297 4.90 32.77 6.57
CA THR A 297 6.18 33.21 6.00
C THR A 297 7.32 32.65 6.83
N VAL A 298 8.38 32.17 6.18
CA VAL A 298 9.61 31.69 6.83
C VAL A 298 10.74 32.65 6.53
N LYS A 299 11.28 33.27 7.56
CA LYS A 299 12.43 34.18 7.50
C LYS A 299 13.73 33.38 7.65
N VAL A 300 14.61 33.46 6.65
CA VAL A 300 15.90 32.74 6.64
C VAL A 300 17.01 33.71 7.00
N THR A 301 17.82 33.38 8.01
CA THR A 301 18.98 34.18 8.41
C THR A 301 20.24 33.78 7.65
N SER A 302 21.26 34.64 7.67
CA SER A 302 22.56 34.30 7.07
C SER A 302 23.28 33.15 7.78
N ALA A 303 23.04 32.95 9.08
CA ALA A 303 23.75 31.95 9.88
C ALA A 303 23.44 30.52 9.44
N VAL A 304 22.21 30.24 9.01
CA VAL A 304 21.82 28.90 8.54
C VAL A 304 22.36 28.56 7.15
N LEU A 305 22.70 29.57 6.35
CA LEU A 305 23.15 29.40 4.97
C LEU A 305 24.46 28.62 4.84
N GLU A 306 25.33 28.69 5.86
CA GLU A 306 26.63 27.99 5.87
C GLU A 306 26.52 26.50 6.20
N ILE A 307 25.38 26.05 6.72
CA ILE A 307 25.19 24.69 7.24
C ILE A 307 24.11 23.95 6.46
N ARG A 308 22.97 24.60 6.24
CA ARG A 308 21.82 24.00 5.56
C ARG A 308 20.98 25.09 4.87
N PRO A 309 21.46 25.65 3.74
CA PRO A 309 20.90 26.86 3.14
C PRO A 309 19.52 26.72 2.51
N TYR A 310 19.06 25.51 2.19
CA TYR A 310 17.88 25.32 1.37
C TYR A 310 16.69 24.84 2.20
N ILE A 311 15.58 25.56 2.10
CA ILE A 311 14.29 25.22 2.69
C ILE A 311 13.17 25.53 1.69
N VAL A 312 12.20 24.63 1.57
CA VAL A 312 10.92 24.89 0.91
C VAL A 312 9.80 24.41 1.81
N CYS A 313 8.67 25.11 1.80
CA CYS A 313 7.51 24.76 2.60
C CYS A 313 6.23 24.89 1.78
N CYS A 314 5.20 24.16 2.17
CA CYS A 314 3.81 24.39 1.77
C CYS A 314 2.88 23.91 2.88
N MET A 315 1.62 24.35 2.85
CA MET A 315 0.59 23.79 3.72
C MET A 315 -0.34 22.91 2.90
N VAL A 316 -0.64 21.72 3.41
CA VAL A 316 -1.66 20.84 2.84
C VAL A 316 -2.91 20.99 3.69
N ARG A 317 -4.02 21.39 3.06
CA ARG A 317 -5.26 21.75 3.73
C ARG A 317 -6.30 20.64 3.64
N GLN A 318 -7.20 20.60 4.62
CA GLN A 318 -8.39 19.75 4.60
C GLN A 318 -8.09 18.25 4.42
N LEU A 319 -7.05 17.77 5.11
CA LEU A 319 -6.78 16.35 5.25
C LEU A 319 -7.81 15.67 6.16
N ASP A 320 -8.14 14.43 5.84
CA ASP A 320 -8.98 13.56 6.64
C ASP A 320 -8.27 12.24 6.92
N PHE A 321 -7.58 12.16 8.05
CA PHE A 321 -6.90 10.95 8.48
C PHE A 321 -7.86 9.86 9.04
N HIS A 322 -9.15 10.13 9.12
CA HIS A 322 -10.19 9.17 9.49
C HIS A 322 -10.89 8.54 8.28
N LYS A 323 -10.62 9.01 7.06
CA LYS A 323 -11.23 8.52 5.80
C LYS A 323 -11.04 7.01 5.56
N SER A 324 -9.96 6.41 6.06
CA SER A 324 -9.81 4.96 6.11
C SER A 324 -9.10 4.50 7.37
N LEU A 325 -9.32 3.24 7.74
CA LEU A 325 -8.54 2.59 8.79
C LEU A 325 -7.04 2.69 8.43
N ASN A 326 -6.21 3.10 9.38
CA ASN A 326 -4.76 3.30 9.21
C ASN A 326 -4.30 4.44 8.29
N MET A 327 -5.17 5.34 7.82
CA MET A 327 -4.76 6.43 6.92
C MET A 327 -3.67 7.32 7.52
N PHE A 328 -3.82 7.72 8.80
CA PHE A 328 -2.75 8.43 9.52
C PHE A 328 -1.42 7.69 9.51
N LYS A 329 -1.44 6.36 9.72
CA LYS A 329 -0.23 5.53 9.71
C LYS A 329 0.39 5.46 8.32
N ARG A 330 -0.41 5.37 7.26
CA ARG A 330 0.05 5.42 5.86
C ARG A 330 0.76 6.76 5.59
N PHE A 331 0.17 7.88 6.00
CA PHE A 331 0.77 9.21 5.86
C PHE A 331 2.14 9.32 6.56
N ILE A 332 2.26 8.84 7.81
CA ILE A 332 3.55 8.82 8.52
C ILE A 332 4.58 7.91 7.82
N ASN A 333 4.14 6.77 7.30
CA ASN A 333 5.00 5.82 6.59
C ASN A 333 5.51 6.39 5.25
N LEU A 334 4.75 7.24 4.56
CA LEU A 334 5.22 7.94 3.36
C LEU A 334 6.47 8.78 3.64
N GLN A 335 6.47 9.53 4.75
CA GLN A 335 7.63 10.32 5.15
C GLN A 335 8.85 9.44 5.41
N THR A 336 8.66 8.28 6.06
CA THR A 336 9.72 7.31 6.33
C THR A 336 10.27 6.70 5.03
N LYS A 337 9.38 6.30 4.11
CA LYS A 337 9.71 5.78 2.77
C LYS A 337 10.54 6.78 1.97
N LEU A 338 10.15 8.06 1.95
CA LEU A 338 10.87 9.10 1.22
C LEU A 338 12.17 9.53 1.92
N HIS A 339 12.22 9.49 3.25
CA HIS A 339 13.48 9.67 4.00
C HIS A 339 14.52 8.61 3.62
N ASP A 340 14.12 7.35 3.51
CA ASP A 340 15.01 6.24 3.17
C ASP A 340 15.43 6.25 1.69
N SER A 341 14.52 6.59 0.79
CA SER A 341 14.76 6.60 -0.66
C SER A 341 15.28 7.95 -1.17
N MET A 342 14.40 8.89 -1.51
CA MET A 342 14.74 10.15 -2.18
C MET A 342 15.63 11.07 -1.34
N CYS A 343 15.48 11.03 -0.02
CA CYS A 343 16.29 11.86 0.88
C CYS A 343 17.63 11.21 1.26
N ASN A 344 17.94 10.03 0.72
CA ASN A 344 19.17 9.27 0.99
C ASN A 344 19.43 9.13 2.51
N LYS A 345 18.47 8.55 3.24
CA LYS A 345 18.50 8.38 4.70
C LYS A 345 18.77 9.70 5.43
N ARG A 346 18.00 10.72 5.04
CA ARG A 346 18.08 12.12 5.51
C ARG A 346 19.36 12.88 5.17
N GLN A 347 20.32 12.28 4.46
CA GLN A 347 21.56 12.97 4.11
C GLN A 347 21.37 14.04 3.03
N ALA A 348 20.51 13.76 2.04
CA ALA A 348 20.28 14.68 0.93
C ALA A 348 19.23 15.73 1.27
N ALA A 349 18.14 15.35 1.95
CA ALA A 349 17.07 16.24 2.36
C ALA A 349 16.41 15.75 3.65
N THR A 350 15.63 16.57 4.32
CA THR A 350 14.85 16.18 5.50
C THR A 350 13.46 16.74 5.38
N ILE A 351 12.47 15.84 5.34
CA ILE A 351 11.04 16.17 5.42
C ILE A 351 10.65 16.28 6.90
N ALA A 352 9.87 17.31 7.23
CA ALA A 352 9.27 17.48 8.53
C ALA A 352 7.82 17.98 8.36
N THR A 353 6.89 17.42 9.13
CA THR A 353 5.48 17.80 9.13
C THR A 353 5.05 18.33 10.49
N HIS A 354 4.24 19.38 10.47
CA HIS A 354 3.75 20.10 11.65
C HIS A 354 2.24 20.30 11.55
N ASP A 355 1.53 20.19 12.67
CA ASP A 355 0.13 20.58 12.75
C ASP A 355 0.04 22.11 12.66
N VAL A 356 -0.63 22.62 11.62
CA VAL A 356 -0.74 24.07 11.39
C VAL A 356 -1.41 24.77 12.57
N ALA A 357 -2.37 24.13 13.23
CA ALA A 357 -3.07 24.73 14.37
C ALA A 357 -2.16 25.00 15.57
N LEU A 358 -1.00 24.32 15.64
CA LEU A 358 -0.02 24.46 16.72
C LEU A 358 1.16 25.37 16.36
N VAL A 359 1.26 25.82 15.10
CA VAL A 359 2.34 26.64 14.57
C VAL A 359 1.94 28.12 14.56
N LYS A 360 2.84 29.01 15.02
CA LYS A 360 2.62 30.45 15.04
C LYS A 360 3.59 31.17 14.11
N GLY A 361 3.09 31.69 13.00
CA GLY A 361 3.89 32.47 12.04
C GLY A 361 4.15 33.91 12.50
N PRO A 362 5.11 34.62 11.88
CA PRO A 362 6.11 34.10 10.93
C PRO A 362 7.11 33.16 11.60
N LEU A 363 7.72 32.27 10.82
CA LEU A 363 8.71 31.30 11.29
C LEU A 363 10.12 31.83 11.04
N LEU A 364 11.06 31.41 11.88
CA LEU A 364 12.47 31.76 11.78
C LEU A 364 13.30 30.51 11.51
N TYR A 365 13.96 30.45 10.35
CA TYR A 365 14.93 29.42 10.00
C TYR A 365 16.34 29.98 10.18
N ASP A 366 17.05 29.48 11.19
CA ASP A 366 18.28 30.07 11.70
C ASP A 366 19.27 28.98 12.18
N ALA A 367 20.50 29.36 12.54
CA ALA A 367 21.47 28.49 13.16
C ALA A 367 22.23 29.19 14.29
N LYS A 368 22.36 28.51 15.43
CA LYS A 368 23.07 29.05 16.62
C LYS A 368 23.82 27.96 17.38
N ASP A 369 24.49 28.34 18.46
CA ASP A 369 25.21 27.38 19.31
C ASP A 369 24.25 26.27 19.80
N PRO A 370 24.61 24.99 19.66
CA PRO A 370 23.72 23.88 19.99
C PRO A 370 23.37 23.77 21.48
N THR A 371 24.08 24.46 22.36
CA THR A 371 23.73 24.55 23.80
C THR A 371 22.60 25.55 24.06
N GLU A 372 22.36 26.50 23.15
CA GLU A 372 21.31 27.51 23.26
C GLU A 372 19.99 27.09 22.58
N ILE A 373 20.02 26.05 21.75
CA ILE A 373 18.82 25.52 21.09
C ILE A 373 18.15 24.54 22.05
N LYS A 374 17.05 24.96 22.66
CA LYS A 374 16.20 24.11 23.51
C LYS A 374 14.99 23.63 22.72
N LEU A 375 14.70 22.35 22.83
CA LEU A 375 13.56 21.72 22.16
C LEU A 375 13.03 20.53 22.96
N LEU A 376 11.75 20.22 22.74
CA LEU A 376 11.13 18.97 23.18
C LEU A 376 11.08 17.99 21.98
N PRO A 377 12.03 17.04 21.86
CA PRO A 377 12.08 16.14 20.71
C PRO A 377 10.85 15.25 20.66
N LEU A 378 10.40 14.88 19.46
CA LEU A 378 9.31 13.94 19.26
C LEU A 378 9.46 12.68 20.15
N MET A 379 8.35 12.27 20.77
CA MET A 379 8.28 11.08 21.62
C MET A 379 9.16 11.12 22.88
N ARG A 380 9.70 12.29 23.26
CA ARG A 380 10.41 12.48 24.53
C ARG A 380 9.58 13.34 25.48
N LYS A 381 9.79 13.14 26.79
CA LYS A 381 9.02 13.79 27.86
C LYS A 381 9.66 15.06 28.43
N ALA A 382 10.92 15.34 28.07
CA ALA A 382 11.69 16.43 28.67
C ALA A 382 12.37 17.26 27.59
N GLU A 383 12.40 18.58 27.83
CA GLU A 383 13.17 19.52 27.04
C GLU A 383 14.66 19.25 27.21
N VAL A 384 15.39 19.29 26.10
CA VAL A 384 16.84 19.09 26.04
C VAL A 384 17.47 20.12 25.12
N THR A 385 18.77 20.33 25.27
CA THR A 385 19.51 21.13 24.28
C THR A 385 19.82 20.30 23.04
N ALA A 386 19.97 20.95 21.89
CA ALA A 386 20.36 20.28 20.64
C ALA A 386 21.70 19.54 20.78
N ARG A 387 22.65 20.11 21.54
CA ARG A 387 23.93 19.46 21.87
C ARG A 387 23.73 18.13 22.60
N GLN A 388 22.98 18.15 23.70
CA GLN A 388 22.69 16.94 24.48
C GLN A 388 21.98 15.87 23.66
N LEU A 389 21.05 16.28 22.78
CA LEU A 389 20.34 15.36 21.92
C LEU A 389 21.28 14.68 20.90
N VAL A 390 22.11 15.46 20.21
CA VAL A 390 23.04 14.92 19.21
C VAL A 390 24.09 14.02 19.85
N ASP A 391 24.65 14.41 20.99
CA ASP A 391 25.65 13.60 21.70
C ASP A 391 25.06 12.24 22.10
N LYS A 392 23.83 12.22 22.62
CA LYS A 392 23.12 10.98 22.96
C LYS A 392 22.85 10.10 21.74
N LEU A 393 22.41 10.69 20.62
CA LEU A 393 22.14 9.92 19.38
C LEU A 393 23.44 9.36 18.78
N CYS A 394 24.54 10.11 18.84
CA CYS A 394 25.86 9.62 18.42
C CYS A 394 26.31 8.44 19.28
N GLN A 395 26.13 8.52 20.61
CA GLN A 395 26.42 7.42 21.53
C GLN A 395 25.59 6.17 21.20
N GLU A 396 24.27 6.32 21.04
CA GLU A 396 23.36 5.22 20.67
C GLU A 396 23.77 4.56 19.33
N ALA A 397 24.16 5.38 18.35
CA ALA A 397 24.63 4.90 17.05
C ALA A 397 25.95 4.12 17.15
N GLU A 398 26.88 4.55 18.03
CA GLU A 398 28.13 3.84 18.30
C GLU A 398 27.93 2.54 19.06
N GLU A 399 27.05 2.52 20.07
CA GLU A 399 26.68 1.33 20.81
C GLU A 399 26.05 0.28 19.88
N TYR A 400 25.11 0.68 19.03
CA TYR A 400 24.52 -0.19 18.01
C TYR A 400 25.58 -0.73 17.02
N ARG A 401 26.54 0.11 16.61
CA ARG A 401 27.66 -0.33 15.75
C ARG A 401 28.50 -1.40 16.44
N LYS A 402 28.83 -1.20 17.73
CA LYS A 402 29.60 -2.16 18.55
C LYS A 402 28.83 -3.46 18.75
N GLU A 403 27.54 -3.38 19.10
CA GLU A 403 26.65 -4.55 19.28
C GLU A 403 26.57 -5.40 18.01
N LYS A 404 26.41 -4.76 16.83
CA LYS A 404 26.38 -5.44 15.53
C LYS A 404 27.76 -5.79 14.99
N LYS A 405 28.84 -5.57 15.75
CA LYS A 405 30.24 -5.83 15.37
C LYS A 405 30.61 -5.24 13.99
N ARG A 406 30.11 -4.04 13.68
CA ARG A 406 30.34 -3.38 12.39
C ARG A 406 31.56 -2.47 12.44
N ASN A 407 32.32 -2.41 11.35
CA ASN A 407 33.47 -1.51 11.22
C ASN A 407 33.04 -0.04 11.07
N GLN A 408 31.84 0.22 10.50
CA GLN A 408 31.31 1.56 10.27
C GLN A 408 29.89 1.70 10.81
N THR A 409 29.50 2.93 11.17
CA THR A 409 28.15 3.27 11.62
C THR A 409 27.12 2.95 10.55
N SER A 410 25.95 2.47 10.95
CA SER A 410 24.88 2.10 10.03
C SER A 410 24.47 3.26 9.13
N GLY A 411 24.12 2.96 7.87
CA GLY A 411 23.66 3.96 6.89
C GLY A 411 22.51 4.84 7.41
N ILE A 412 21.67 4.29 8.29
CA ILE A 412 20.53 5.00 8.90
C ILE A 412 20.94 6.10 9.88
N HIS A 413 22.16 6.06 10.45
CA HIS A 413 22.66 7.07 11.40
C HIS A 413 23.60 8.08 10.75
N LYS A 414 23.92 7.92 9.46
CA LYS A 414 24.89 8.80 8.78
C LYS A 414 24.39 10.25 8.61
N TYR A 415 23.12 10.53 8.86
CA TYR A 415 22.64 11.92 8.90
C TYR A 415 23.23 12.71 10.09
N LEU A 416 23.65 12.02 11.17
CA LEU A 416 24.34 12.64 12.31
C LEU A 416 25.69 13.24 11.90
N ASP A 417 26.36 12.63 10.91
CA ASP A 417 27.65 13.12 10.40
C ASP A 417 27.52 14.51 9.76
N LEU A 418 26.33 14.91 9.32
CA LEU A 418 26.08 16.25 8.75
C LEU A 418 26.30 17.38 9.77
N LEU A 419 26.15 17.09 11.06
CA LEU A 419 26.34 18.04 12.15
C LEU A 419 27.71 17.91 12.82
N LYS A 420 28.48 16.88 12.47
CA LYS A 420 29.77 16.59 13.11
C LYS A 420 30.78 17.70 12.80
N GLY A 421 31.35 18.28 13.86
CA GLY A 421 32.35 19.35 13.74
C GLY A 421 31.79 20.73 13.37
N LYS A 422 30.46 20.90 13.31
CA LYS A 422 29.83 22.21 13.09
C LYS A 422 29.74 22.99 14.40
N ALA A 423 30.03 24.29 14.34
CA ALA A 423 29.98 25.19 15.50
C ALA A 423 28.53 25.58 15.87
N THR A 424 27.68 25.78 14.87
CA THR A 424 26.26 26.10 15.04
C THR A 424 25.40 25.03 14.38
N PHE A 425 24.16 24.87 14.86
CA PHE A 425 23.19 23.90 14.36
C PHE A 425 21.92 24.61 13.84
N PRO A 426 21.34 24.14 12.72
CA PRO A 426 20.15 24.75 12.14
C PRO A 426 18.91 24.42 12.98
N PHE A 427 17.93 25.31 13.02
CA PHE A 427 16.63 25.07 13.65
C PHE A 427 15.54 25.90 12.97
N LEU A 428 14.29 25.44 13.09
CA LEU A 428 13.11 26.24 12.75
C LEU A 428 12.38 26.57 14.04
N ALA A 429 12.11 27.85 14.26
CA ALA A 429 11.34 28.34 15.39
C ALA A 429 10.07 29.08 14.94
N ASP A 430 9.06 29.07 15.80
CA ASP A 430 7.85 29.88 15.64
C ASP A 430 8.06 31.32 16.14
N ASN A 431 7.05 32.17 15.96
CA ASN A 431 7.09 33.57 16.36
C ASN A 431 7.16 33.79 17.89
N GLU A 432 6.95 32.74 18.69
CA GLU A 432 7.13 32.78 20.15
C GLU A 432 8.55 32.33 20.56
N GLY A 433 9.43 32.06 19.60
CA GLY A 433 10.78 31.60 19.81
C GLY A 433 10.88 30.12 20.19
N ARG A 434 9.78 29.36 20.10
CA ARG A 434 9.78 27.92 20.37
C ARG A 434 10.36 27.18 19.17
N VAL A 435 11.35 26.33 19.41
CA VAL A 435 11.92 25.47 18.35
C VAL A 435 10.91 24.38 18.01
N ILE A 436 10.47 24.34 16.75
CA ILE A 436 9.48 23.39 16.23
C ILE A 436 10.10 22.29 15.37
N SER A 437 11.30 22.54 14.82
CA SER A 437 12.07 21.56 14.04
C SER A 437 13.57 21.72 14.27
N PHE A 438 14.28 20.59 14.28
CA PHE A 438 15.74 20.54 14.34
C PHE A 438 16.29 19.62 13.23
N PRO A 439 16.42 20.13 12.00
CA PRO A 439 16.96 19.35 10.88
C PRO A 439 18.47 19.04 11.02
N PRO A 440 18.97 17.89 10.52
CA PRO A 440 18.23 16.77 9.92
C PRO A 440 17.73 15.76 10.97
N ILE A 441 17.70 16.13 12.26
CA ILE A 441 17.54 15.19 13.39
C ILE A 441 16.09 14.81 13.62
N THR A 442 15.23 15.78 13.97
CA THR A 442 13.87 15.51 14.44
C THR A 442 13.00 16.76 14.42
N ASN A 443 11.69 16.55 14.39
CA ASN A 443 10.71 17.58 14.73
C ASN A 443 10.52 17.60 16.26
N CYS A 444 9.77 18.59 16.72
CA CYS A 444 9.41 18.74 18.12
C CYS A 444 7.99 18.26 18.41
N ASP A 445 7.79 17.72 19.61
CA ASP A 445 6.49 17.18 20.04
C ASP A 445 5.40 18.26 20.14
N VAL A 446 5.80 19.53 20.34
CA VAL A 446 4.90 20.70 20.46
C VAL A 446 4.09 21.02 19.20
N THR A 447 4.50 20.53 18.02
CA THR A 447 3.78 20.72 16.74
C THR A 447 3.44 19.38 16.08
N LYS A 448 3.41 18.32 16.87
CA LYS A 448 3.17 16.95 16.39
C LYS A 448 1.77 16.81 15.80
N ILE A 449 1.72 16.21 14.61
CA ILE A 449 0.46 15.84 13.96
C ILE A 449 -0.20 14.64 14.67
N SER A 450 -1.52 14.59 14.60
CA SER A 450 -2.37 13.53 15.14
C SER A 450 -3.40 13.08 14.10
N LYS A 451 -4.23 12.10 14.44
CA LYS A 451 -5.35 11.69 13.58
C LYS A 451 -6.38 12.81 13.37
N ASP A 452 -6.41 13.79 14.26
CA ASP A 452 -7.37 14.89 14.23
C ASP A 452 -6.81 16.14 13.52
N THR A 453 -5.55 16.10 13.10
CA THR A 453 -4.93 17.18 12.33
C THR A 453 -5.54 17.25 10.94
N THR A 454 -6.09 18.42 10.57
CA THR A 454 -6.66 18.65 9.23
C THR A 454 -5.72 19.41 8.31
N ASP A 455 -4.89 20.29 8.86
CA ASP A 455 -3.97 21.13 8.09
C ASP A 455 -2.54 20.85 8.52
N VAL A 456 -1.68 20.53 7.55
CA VAL A 456 -0.29 20.13 7.81
C VAL A 456 0.66 21.08 7.09
N LEU A 457 1.54 21.75 7.86
CA LEU A 457 2.68 22.45 7.32
C LEU A 457 3.77 21.42 7.05
N ILE A 458 4.21 21.35 5.80
CA ILE A 458 5.32 20.50 5.38
C ILE A 458 6.51 21.40 5.11
N GLU A 459 7.65 21.08 5.70
CA GLU A 459 8.95 21.66 5.35
C GLU A 459 9.87 20.58 4.77
N VAL A 460 10.70 20.98 3.81
CA VAL A 460 11.81 20.17 3.31
C VAL A 460 13.08 21.00 3.31
N THR A 461 14.07 20.57 4.07
CA THR A 461 15.38 21.23 4.17
C THR A 461 16.48 20.40 3.51
N SER A 462 17.51 21.04 2.96
CA SER A 462 18.65 20.37 2.33
C SER A 462 19.94 21.17 2.49
N SER A 463 21.07 20.47 2.61
CA SER A 463 22.42 21.03 2.49
C SER A 463 22.96 20.95 1.05
N THR A 464 22.24 20.31 0.13
CA THR A 464 22.73 19.98 -1.22
C THR A 464 22.28 20.97 -2.29
N SER A 465 20.96 21.16 -2.45
CA SER A 465 20.41 22.11 -3.43
C SER A 465 18.93 22.39 -3.14
N LEU A 466 18.44 23.54 -3.61
CA LEU A 466 17.01 23.89 -3.59
C LEU A 466 16.17 22.94 -4.46
N ASP A 467 16.72 22.49 -5.59
CA ASP A 467 16.08 21.53 -6.49
C ASP A 467 15.81 20.18 -5.80
N THR A 468 16.73 19.73 -4.94
CA THR A 468 16.52 18.55 -4.09
C THR A 468 15.30 18.73 -3.19
N CYS A 469 15.16 19.90 -2.54
CA CYS A 469 14.00 20.18 -1.69
C CYS A 469 12.69 20.15 -2.48
N LYS A 470 12.65 20.82 -3.64
CA LYS A 470 11.46 20.87 -4.50
C LYS A 470 11.04 19.49 -4.99
N LYS A 471 11.98 18.68 -5.50
CA LYS A 471 11.68 17.31 -5.97
C LYS A 471 11.15 16.40 -4.88
N VAL A 472 11.72 16.49 -3.68
CA VAL A 472 11.23 15.72 -2.53
C VAL A 472 9.84 16.18 -2.13
N MET A 473 9.57 17.50 -2.15
CA MET A 473 8.25 18.05 -1.85
C MET A 473 7.22 17.68 -2.93
N ASP A 474 7.57 17.73 -4.22
CA ASP A 474 6.70 17.33 -5.33
C ASP A 474 6.31 15.85 -5.19
N ALA A 475 7.29 14.97 -4.97
CA ALA A 475 7.05 13.54 -4.79
C ALA A 475 6.20 13.24 -3.54
N LEU A 476 6.44 13.96 -2.44
CA LEU A 476 5.63 13.82 -1.24
C LEU A 476 4.18 14.25 -1.48
N LEU A 477 3.94 15.38 -2.13
CA LEU A 477 2.58 15.84 -2.45
C LEU A 477 1.87 14.89 -3.42
N GLN A 478 2.60 14.33 -4.39
CA GLN A 478 2.06 13.31 -5.29
C GLN A 478 1.62 12.06 -4.51
N GLU A 479 2.47 11.52 -3.66
CA GLU A 479 2.13 10.33 -2.86
C GLU A 479 0.99 10.64 -1.86
N ILE A 480 0.93 11.85 -1.30
CA ILE A 480 -0.20 12.30 -0.46
C ILE A 480 -1.52 12.29 -1.26
N LEU A 481 -1.50 12.75 -2.51
CA LEU A 481 -2.67 12.74 -3.39
C LEU A 481 -3.08 11.30 -3.75
N GLU A 482 -2.12 10.43 -4.05
CA GLU A 482 -2.36 9.03 -4.42
C GLU A 482 -2.91 8.19 -3.26
N ILE A 483 -2.50 8.44 -2.02
CA ILE A 483 -3.10 7.76 -0.85
C ILE A 483 -4.54 8.23 -0.57
N GLY A 484 -4.98 9.32 -1.20
CA GLY A 484 -6.37 9.80 -1.13
C GLY A 484 -6.77 10.42 0.20
N VAL A 485 -5.84 11.02 0.96
CA VAL A 485 -6.11 11.58 2.29
C VAL A 485 -6.83 12.93 2.28
N GLY A 486 -6.99 13.57 1.12
CA GLY A 486 -7.81 14.78 1.01
C GLY A 486 -9.30 14.49 1.21
N ARG A 487 -10.05 15.48 1.74
CA ARG A 487 -11.52 15.42 1.82
C ARG A 487 -12.16 15.41 0.43
N ASP A 488 -13.29 14.71 0.32
CA ASP A 488 -14.14 14.72 -0.87
C ASP A 488 -15.11 15.92 -0.81
N ASP A 489 -15.36 16.59 -1.94
CA ASP A 489 -16.16 17.83 -2.02
C ASP A 489 -17.67 17.66 -1.72
N THR A 490 -18.15 16.50 -1.25
CA THR A 490 -19.58 16.24 -1.08
C THR A 490 -20.22 16.90 0.14
N THR A 491 -19.49 17.71 0.91
CA THR A 491 -19.99 18.33 2.15
C THR A 491 -19.77 19.83 2.26
N GLU A 492 -19.98 20.60 1.18
CA GLU A 492 -20.22 22.04 1.30
C GLU A 492 -21.39 22.49 0.40
N GLY A 493 -22.61 22.59 0.96
CA GLY A 493 -23.71 23.35 0.36
C GLY A 493 -25.11 22.77 0.58
N GLY A 494 -25.99 23.55 1.23
CA GLY A 494 -27.34 23.17 1.66
C GLY A 494 -28.34 22.73 0.57
N ALA A 495 -29.38 22.06 1.07
CA ALA A 495 -30.57 21.57 0.39
C ALA A 495 -31.09 22.40 -0.79
N THR A 496 -31.44 21.73 -1.89
CA THR A 496 -32.78 21.73 -2.52
C THR A 496 -32.78 20.88 -3.80
N GLY A 497 -33.86 20.11 -3.99
CA GLY A 497 -34.31 19.64 -5.31
C GLY A 497 -33.83 18.25 -5.74
N GLY A 498 -34.74 17.28 -5.72
CA GLY A 498 -34.52 15.98 -6.32
C GLY A 498 -34.57 16.01 -7.85
N SER A 499 -33.75 15.16 -8.46
CA SER A 499 -34.04 14.51 -9.74
C SER A 499 -33.19 13.25 -9.81
N GLU A 500 -33.86 12.12 -9.95
CA GLU A 500 -33.27 10.84 -10.33
C GLU A 500 -32.66 10.97 -11.72
N ASP A 501 -31.34 10.84 -11.82
CA ASP A 501 -30.69 10.32 -13.02
C ASP A 501 -29.38 9.62 -12.63
N GLY A 502 -29.32 8.32 -12.92
CA GLY A 502 -28.31 7.39 -12.46
C GLY A 502 -27.03 7.40 -13.32
N THR A 503 -26.25 8.47 -13.20
CA THR A 503 -24.85 8.46 -13.64
C THR A 503 -23.95 8.42 -12.40
N ALA A 504 -23.26 7.29 -12.20
CA ALA A 504 -22.23 7.18 -11.17
C ALA A 504 -21.19 8.30 -11.35
N ALA A 505 -21.15 9.23 -10.39
CA ALA A 505 -20.19 10.32 -10.40
C ALA A 505 -18.77 9.75 -10.17
N VAL A 506 -18.00 9.78 -11.25
CA VAL A 506 -16.56 9.50 -11.39
C VAL A 506 -15.76 10.40 -10.44
N THR A 507 -15.24 9.89 -9.31
CA THR A 507 -14.53 10.70 -8.28
C THR A 507 -13.01 10.49 -8.28
N GLY A 508 -12.26 11.35 -8.97
CA GLY A 508 -10.79 11.45 -8.80
C GLY A 508 -10.41 12.07 -7.45
N GLN A 509 -9.26 11.69 -6.88
CA GLN A 509 -8.80 12.25 -5.60
C GLN A 509 -8.39 13.71 -5.72
N ARG A 510 -8.60 14.50 -4.66
CA ARG A 510 -8.26 15.93 -4.60
C ARG A 510 -7.30 16.22 -3.46
N LEU A 511 -6.33 17.11 -3.69
CA LEU A 511 -5.47 17.65 -2.65
C LEU A 511 -5.41 19.18 -2.75
N ILE A 512 -5.56 19.88 -1.62
CA ILE A 512 -5.44 21.33 -1.55
C ILE A 512 -4.08 21.69 -0.95
N VAL A 513 -3.29 22.46 -1.68
CA VAL A 513 -1.94 22.87 -1.30
C VAL A 513 -1.85 24.40 -1.32
N GLU A 514 -1.55 25.01 -0.19
CA GLU A 514 -1.36 26.45 -0.06
C GLU A 514 0.12 26.83 -0.06
N GLN A 515 0.42 27.92 -0.76
CA GLN A 515 1.79 28.43 -0.87
C GLN A 515 2.32 28.97 0.46
N VAL A 516 3.61 28.68 0.72
CA VAL A 516 4.37 29.32 1.81
C VAL A 516 5.51 30.14 1.19
N ARG A 517 5.75 31.34 1.73
CA ARG A 517 6.80 32.25 1.29
C ARG A 517 8.03 32.12 2.18
N ILE A 518 9.20 31.99 1.55
CA ILE A 518 10.51 32.02 2.19
C ILE A 518 11.14 33.37 1.85
N VAL A 519 11.51 34.15 2.86
CA VAL A 519 12.05 35.50 2.72
C VAL A 519 13.39 35.65 3.41
N ASP A 520 14.19 36.63 3.00
CA ASP A 520 15.41 37.01 3.70
C ASP A 520 15.17 37.95 4.89
N PRO A 521 16.23 38.37 5.62
CA PRO A 521 16.05 39.20 6.80
C PRO A 521 15.33 40.52 6.56
N ASP A 522 15.41 41.04 5.33
CA ASP A 522 14.82 42.30 4.89
C ASP A 522 13.39 42.11 4.33
N GLY A 523 12.90 40.87 4.26
CA GLY A 523 11.57 40.53 3.78
C GLY A 523 11.48 40.29 2.27
N ASN A 524 12.60 40.27 1.54
CA ASN A 524 12.58 39.98 0.11
C ASN A 524 12.33 38.50 -0.14
N LEU A 525 11.44 38.20 -1.10
CA LEU A 525 11.10 36.83 -1.46
C LEU A 525 12.30 36.08 -2.04
N LYS A 526 12.64 34.92 -1.45
CA LYS A 526 13.64 33.98 -1.97
C LYS A 526 12.99 32.80 -2.67
N VAL A 527 11.98 32.20 -2.05
CA VAL A 527 11.27 31.03 -2.59
C VAL A 527 9.80 31.13 -2.25
N VAL A 528 8.94 30.81 -3.21
CA VAL A 528 7.54 30.48 -2.96
C VAL A 528 7.31 29.08 -3.52
N TYR A 529 6.63 28.23 -2.76
CA TYR A 529 6.34 26.87 -3.19
C TYR A 529 4.91 26.47 -2.82
N PRO A 530 4.13 25.81 -3.72
CA PRO A 530 4.50 25.49 -5.11
C PRO A 530 4.40 26.72 -6.04
N SER A 531 5.48 27.05 -6.75
CA SER A 531 5.48 28.06 -7.81
C SER A 531 4.94 27.50 -9.14
N ARG A 532 4.79 28.34 -10.18
CA ARG A 532 4.24 27.95 -11.49
C ARG A 532 4.97 26.80 -12.18
N THR A 533 6.27 26.61 -11.91
CA THR A 533 7.10 25.55 -12.51
C THR A 533 7.18 24.28 -11.68
N ASP A 534 6.66 24.30 -10.45
CA ASP A 534 6.66 23.14 -9.55
C ASP A 534 5.44 22.24 -9.83
N LEU A 535 5.45 21.02 -9.30
CA LEU A 535 4.46 19.97 -9.56
C LEU A 535 4.29 19.57 -11.06
N PRO A 536 5.36 19.36 -11.85
CA PRO A 536 5.23 18.93 -13.24
C PRO A 536 4.89 17.44 -13.32
N SER A 537 3.62 17.09 -13.51
CA SER A 537 3.21 15.69 -13.68
C SER A 537 2.10 15.53 -14.71
N ALA A 538 2.16 14.44 -15.47
CA ALA A 538 1.06 13.99 -16.33
C ALA A 538 0.03 13.14 -15.57
N ALA A 539 0.39 12.65 -14.37
CA ALA A 539 -0.43 11.74 -13.56
C ALA A 539 -1.60 12.45 -12.85
N TYR A 540 -1.51 13.76 -12.65
CA TYR A 540 -2.56 14.56 -12.00
C TYR A 540 -2.67 15.94 -12.64
N ARG A 541 -3.85 16.54 -12.53
CA ARG A 541 -4.13 17.89 -13.00
C ARG A 541 -3.83 18.90 -11.88
N VAL A 542 -2.99 19.90 -12.15
CA VAL A 542 -2.76 21.02 -11.22
C VAL A 542 -3.64 22.20 -11.61
N ILE A 543 -4.53 22.64 -10.71
CA ILE A 543 -5.31 23.87 -10.84
C ILE A 543 -4.73 24.89 -9.88
N ARG A 544 -4.42 26.09 -10.38
CA ARG A 544 -3.87 27.18 -9.57
C ARG A 544 -4.91 28.29 -9.52
N GLU A 545 -5.27 28.76 -8.34
CA GLU A 545 -6.09 29.97 -8.23
C GLU A 545 -5.34 31.14 -8.87
N VAL A 546 -6.06 31.95 -9.63
CA VAL A 546 -5.54 33.17 -10.24
C VAL A 546 -5.52 34.24 -9.14
N GLU A 547 -4.40 34.95 -9.03
CA GLU A 547 -4.24 36.11 -8.13
C GLU A 547 -5.35 37.16 -8.30
#